data_AF-A0A2T5M2G0-F1
#
_entry.id   AF-A0A2T5M2G0-F1
#
_cell.length_a   1.000
_cell.length_b   1.000
_cell.length_c   1.000
_cell.angle_alpha   90.00
_cell.angle_beta   90.00
_cell.angle_gamma   90.00
#
_symmetry.space_group_name_H-M   'P 1'
#
loop_
_entity.id
_entity.type
_entity.pdbx_description
1 polymer ?
#
loop_
_entity_poly.entity_id
_entity_poly.type
_entity_poly.pdbx_seq_one_letter_code
_entity_poly.pdbx_strand_id
1 'polypeptide(L)'
;MLYELIAIVRPGSLHEVREIARNAGIQVLRSGGVIRGYTNWGVFRLPKPTTKHQARYTDGHHFIMRFDASGPVQMAVRRTLGLDPRMIRFSVVKLGDKLEEVKDVDGHIKWNNTRNLSDSI
;
A
#
# COMPACT_ATOMS: atom_id res chain seq x y z
N MET A 1 2.28 -2.67 16.47
CA MET A 1 2.79 -3.47 15.33
C MET A 1 2.95 -2.55 14.13
N LEU A 2 4.04 -2.73 13.40
CA LEU A 2 4.29 -2.00 12.16
C LEU A 2 3.70 -2.78 10.97
N TYR A 3 2.92 -2.09 10.16
CA TYR A 3 2.30 -2.63 8.95
C TYR A 3 2.68 -1.83 7.71
N GLU A 4 2.66 -2.52 6.58
CA GLU A 4 2.82 -1.94 5.25
C GLU A 4 1.64 -2.33 4.37
N LEU A 5 0.93 -1.32 3.85
CA LEU A 5 -0.11 -1.47 2.85
C LEU A 5 0.48 -1.19 1.47
N ILE A 6 0.45 -2.19 0.60
CA ILE A 6 0.77 -2.06 -0.83
C ILE A 6 -0.55 -2.06 -1.58
N ALA A 7 -0.89 -0.94 -2.23
CA ALA A 7 -2.16 -0.75 -2.91
C ALA A 7 -1.96 -0.53 -4.41
N ILE A 8 -2.86 -1.12 -5.20
CA ILE A 8 -2.93 -1.04 -6.66
C ILE A 8 -4.32 -0.52 -7.02
N VAL A 9 -4.37 0.75 -7.41
CA VAL A 9 -5.60 1.45 -7.79
C VAL A 9 -5.71 1.50 -9.30
N ARG A 10 -6.94 1.58 -9.83
CA ARG A 10 -7.15 1.84 -11.25
C ARG A 10 -6.39 3.11 -11.71
N PRO A 11 -5.74 3.08 -12.87
CA PRO A 11 -5.07 4.27 -13.40
C PRO A 11 -6.11 5.28 -13.94
N GLY A 12 -5.67 6.52 -14.15
CA GLY A 12 -6.42 7.57 -14.83
C GLY A 12 -6.78 8.79 -13.98
N SER A 13 -6.84 8.66 -12.65
CA SER A 13 -7.14 9.78 -11.75
C SER A 13 -6.27 9.76 -10.50
N LEU A 14 -5.33 10.71 -10.41
CA LEU A 14 -4.52 10.91 -9.19
C LEU A 14 -5.39 11.32 -7.99
N HIS A 15 -6.55 11.93 -8.26
CA HIS A 15 -7.50 12.30 -7.23
C HIS A 15 -8.05 11.06 -6.52
N GLU A 16 -8.44 10.02 -7.27
CA GLU A 16 -8.92 8.76 -6.68
C GLU A 16 -7.86 8.10 -5.79
N VAL A 17 -6.61 8.07 -6.25
CA VAL A 17 -5.48 7.54 -5.47
C VAL A 17 -5.31 8.30 -4.16
N ARG A 18 -5.35 9.64 -4.23
CA ARG A 18 -5.24 10.52 -3.06
C ARG A 18 -6.39 10.30 -2.08
N GLU A 19 -7.62 10.15 -2.57
CA GLU A 19 -8.79 9.89 -1.70
C GLU A 19 -8.67 8.56 -0.98
N ILE A 20 -8.29 7.49 -1.68
CA ILE A 20 -8.13 6.16 -1.08
C ILE A 20 -7.03 6.18 -0.02
N ALA A 21 -5.87 6.77 -0.34
CA ALA A 21 -4.77 6.92 0.61
C ALA A 21 -5.21 7.74 1.84
N ARG A 22 -5.90 8.87 1.62
CA ARG A 22 -6.43 9.71 2.70
C ARG A 22 -7.43 8.97 3.58
N ASN A 23 -8.39 8.25 3.01
CA ASN A 23 -9.42 7.54 3.76
C ASN A 23 -8.82 6.43 4.61
N ALA A 24 -7.88 5.65 4.05
CA ALA A 24 -7.14 4.63 4.80
C ALA A 24 -6.32 5.25 5.93
N GLY A 25 -5.62 6.35 5.67
CA GLY A 25 -4.86 7.07 6.67
C GLY A 25 -5.72 7.63 7.81
N ILE A 26 -6.83 8.30 7.47
CA ILE A 26 -7.77 8.83 8.46
C ILE A 26 -8.32 7.70 9.34
N GLN A 27 -8.61 6.54 8.76
CA GLN A 27 -9.06 5.38 9.54
C GLN A 27 -8.01 4.92 10.56
N VAL A 28 -6.74 4.87 10.18
CA VAL A 28 -5.64 4.57 11.11
C VAL A 28 -5.54 5.62 12.22
N LEU A 29 -5.53 6.90 11.85
CA LEU A 29 -5.39 8.01 12.80
C LEU A 29 -6.54 8.08 13.80
N ARG A 30 -7.78 7.89 13.33
CA ARG A 30 -8.99 7.88 14.19
C ARG A 30 -9.00 6.75 15.21
N SER A 31 -8.28 5.67 14.94
CA SER A 31 -8.14 4.54 15.87
C SER A 31 -6.88 4.61 16.73
N GLY A 32 -6.21 5.76 16.79
CA GLY A 32 -5.01 5.98 17.59
C GLY A 32 -3.72 5.38 17.02
N GLY A 33 -3.74 4.96 15.74
CA GLY A 33 -2.54 4.55 15.03
C GLY A 33 -1.73 5.74 14.50
N VAL A 34 -0.51 5.47 14.06
CA VAL A 34 0.41 6.48 13.53
C VAL A 34 0.77 6.14 12.08
N ILE A 35 0.73 7.12 11.20
CA ILE A 35 1.19 6.97 9.81
C ILE A 35 2.66 7.37 9.76
N ARG A 36 3.54 6.47 9.32
CA ARG A 36 4.97 6.77 9.15
C ARG A 36 5.24 7.52 7.84
N GLY A 37 4.54 7.15 6.78
CA GLY A 37 4.73 7.78 5.48
C GLY A 37 3.94 7.15 4.35
N TYR A 38 3.95 7.87 3.23
CA TYR A 38 3.42 7.41 1.95
C TYR A 38 4.54 7.41 0.92
N THR A 39 4.57 6.37 0.10
CA THR A 39 5.48 6.31 -1.06
C THR A 39 4.64 6.09 -2.31
N ASN A 40 4.70 7.03 -3.25
CA ASN A 40 4.04 6.91 -4.53
C ASN A 40 4.97 6.25 -5.55
N TRP A 41 4.60 5.08 -6.07
CA TRP A 41 5.37 4.39 -7.11
C TRP A 41 4.86 4.69 -8.53
N GLY A 42 3.71 5.35 -8.65
CA GLY A 42 3.15 5.72 -9.95
C GLY A 42 2.49 4.55 -10.69
N VAL A 43 2.28 4.74 -11.99
CA VAL A 43 1.58 3.77 -12.84
C VAL A 43 2.58 2.85 -13.52
N PHE A 44 2.43 1.54 -13.35
CA PHE A 44 3.18 0.56 -14.11
C PHE A 44 2.36 -0.71 -14.35
N ARG A 45 2.90 -1.55 -15.23
CA ARG A 45 2.25 -2.76 -15.73
C ARG A 45 2.04 -3.79 -14.63
N LEU A 46 0.83 -4.34 -14.56
CA LEU A 46 0.52 -5.45 -13.68
C LEU A 46 1.27 -6.71 -14.14
N PRO A 47 1.69 -7.60 -13.22
CA PRO A 47 2.34 -8.86 -13.59
C PRO A 47 1.50 -9.73 -14.53
N LYS A 48 0.17 -9.62 -14.43
CA LYS A 48 -0.79 -10.22 -15.36
C LYS A 48 -2.02 -9.33 -15.52
N PRO A 49 -2.68 -9.34 -16.69
CA PRO A 49 -3.96 -8.67 -16.86
C PRO A 49 -4.96 -9.17 -15.81
N THR A 50 -5.59 -8.25 -15.09
CA THR A 50 -6.50 -8.57 -13.99
C THR A 50 -7.87 -7.99 -14.27
N THR A 51 -8.91 -8.83 -14.19
CA THR A 51 -10.30 -8.39 -14.32
C THR A 51 -10.89 -8.15 -12.93
N LYS A 52 -11.42 -6.96 -12.69
CA LYS A 52 -12.02 -6.56 -11.42
C LYS A 52 -13.16 -5.57 -11.68
N HIS A 53 -14.30 -5.73 -11.00
CA HIS A 53 -15.50 -4.90 -11.20
C HIS A 53 -15.87 -4.71 -12.68
N GLN A 54 -15.90 -5.83 -13.44
CA GLN A 54 -16.22 -5.87 -14.88
C GLN A 54 -15.26 -5.11 -15.81
N ALA A 55 -14.14 -4.58 -15.30
CA ALA A 55 -13.11 -3.93 -16.10
C ALA A 55 -11.83 -4.77 -16.12
N ARG A 56 -11.14 -4.79 -17.25
CA ARG A 56 -9.84 -5.46 -17.43
C ARG A 56 -8.72 -4.42 -17.33
N TYR A 57 -7.79 -4.64 -16.42
CA TYR A 57 -6.66 -3.76 -16.19
C TYR A 57 -5.35 -4.43 -16.61
N THR A 58 -4.53 -3.70 -17.36
CA THR A 58 -3.14 -4.06 -17.69
C THR A 58 -2.13 -3.30 -16.84
N ASP A 59 -2.52 -2.12 -16.37
CA ASP A 59 -1.68 -1.20 -15.61
C ASP A 59 -2.42 -0.77 -14.34
N GLY A 60 -1.67 -0.38 -13.31
CA GLY A 60 -2.22 0.07 -12.04
C GLY A 60 -1.36 1.15 -11.41
N HIS A 61 -2.00 2.06 -10.68
CA HIS A 61 -1.31 3.06 -9.87
C HIS A 61 -0.93 2.44 -8.53
N HIS A 62 0.36 2.35 -8.27
CA HIS A 62 0.92 1.75 -7.06
C HIS A 62 1.28 2.82 -6.04
N PHE A 63 0.84 2.62 -4.81
CA PHE A 63 1.32 3.40 -3.67
C PHE A 63 1.46 2.51 -2.45
N ILE A 64 2.32 2.95 -1.54
CA ILE A 64 2.57 2.28 -0.29
C ILE A 64 2.26 3.23 0.86
N MET A 65 1.62 2.70 1.90
CA MET A 65 1.40 3.39 3.16
C MET A 65 1.96 2.53 4.29
N ARG A 66 2.88 3.10 5.07
CA ARG A 66 3.47 2.44 6.24
C ARG A 66 2.91 3.07 7.50
N PHE A 67 2.43 2.24 8.43
CA PHE A 67 1.73 2.72 9.61
C PHE A 67 1.85 1.76 10.79
N ASP A 68 1.84 2.32 12.00
CA ASP A 68 1.74 1.58 13.25
C ASP A 68 0.29 1.55 13.70
N ALA A 69 -0.23 0.36 13.98
CA ALA A 69 -1.57 0.17 14.49
C ALA A 69 -1.72 -1.13 15.30
N SER A 70 -2.89 -1.30 15.90
CA SER A 70 -3.32 -2.58 16.46
C SER A 70 -3.86 -3.51 15.35
N GLY A 71 -3.87 -4.82 15.62
CA GLY A 71 -4.39 -5.82 14.68
C GLY A 71 -5.82 -5.55 14.21
N PRO A 72 -6.78 -5.21 15.11
CA PRO A 72 -8.14 -4.87 14.70
C PRO A 72 -8.23 -3.68 13.74
N VAL A 73 -7.40 -2.66 13.95
CA VAL A 73 -7.38 -1.46 13.08
C VAL A 73 -6.87 -1.80 11.69
N GLN A 74 -5.79 -2.58 11.60
CA GLN A 74 -5.28 -3.06 10.33
C GLN A 74 -6.34 -3.89 9.56
N MET A 75 -7.06 -4.76 10.26
CA MET A 75 -8.14 -5.54 9.67
C MET A 75 -9.29 -4.67 9.18
N ALA A 76 -9.63 -3.61 9.93
CA ALA A 76 -10.63 -2.65 9.52
C ALA A 76 -10.21 -1.87 8.26
N VAL A 77 -8.95 -1.44 8.16
CA VAL A 77 -8.39 -0.79 6.95
C VAL A 77 -8.48 -1.73 5.75
N ARG A 78 -8.08 -3.00 5.94
CA ARG A 78 -8.18 -4.03 4.90
C ARG A 78 -9.63 -4.24 4.44
N ARG A 79 -10.60 -4.22 5.36
CA ARG A 79 -12.02 -4.32 5.02
C ARG A 79 -12.49 -3.13 4.19
N THR A 80 -12.17 -1.90 4.60
CA THR A 80 -12.53 -0.68 3.87
C THR A 80 -11.99 -0.68 2.44
N LEU A 81 -10.71 -1.01 2.27
CA LEU A 81 -10.06 -1.04 0.95
C LEU A 81 -10.60 -2.15 0.05
N GLY A 82 -11.04 -3.27 0.63
CA GLY A 82 -11.67 -4.37 -0.11
C GLY A 82 -13.05 -4.04 -0.68
N LEU A 83 -13.71 -3.01 -0.14
CA LEU A 83 -15.01 -2.53 -0.61
C LEU A 83 -14.91 -1.41 -1.65
N ASP A 84 -13.73 -0.80 -1.82
CA ASP A 84 -13.57 0.29 -2.78
C ASP A 84 -13.50 -0.26 -4.23
N PRO A 85 -14.45 0.08 -5.13
CA PRO A 85 -14.48 -0.46 -6.48
C PRO A 85 -13.34 0.04 -7.37
N ARG A 86 -12.64 1.09 -6.95
CA ARG A 86 -11.48 1.67 -7.65
C ARG A 86 -10.21 0.88 -7.34
N MET A 87 -10.23 0.00 -6.34
CA MET A 87 -9.12 -0.86 -5.97
C MET A 87 -9.02 -2.09 -6.89
N ILE A 88 -7.88 -2.27 -7.57
CA ILE A 88 -7.60 -3.48 -8.35
C ILE A 88 -7.19 -4.60 -7.40
N ARG A 89 -6.21 -4.31 -6.54
CA ARG A 89 -5.62 -5.26 -5.59
C ARG A 89 -4.90 -4.49 -4.48
N PHE A 90 -4.84 -5.07 -3.29
CA PHE A 90 -3.97 -4.58 -2.24
C PHE A 90 -3.49 -5.74 -1.38
N SER A 91 -2.42 -5.51 -0.63
CA SER A 91 -1.90 -6.42 0.38
C SER A 91 -1.50 -5.61 1.60
N VAL A 92 -1.69 -6.18 2.79
CA VAL A 92 -1.18 -5.60 4.02
C VAL A 92 -0.28 -6.62 4.70
N VAL A 93 0.96 -6.21 4.97
CA VAL A 93 2.02 -7.06 5.51
C VAL A 93 2.42 -6.53 6.88
N LYS A 94 2.62 -7.43 7.85
CA LYS A 94 3.22 -7.09 9.15
C LYS A 94 4.74 -7.06 8.98
N LEU A 95 5.36 -5.91 9.24
CA LEU A 95 6.81 -5.75 9.14
C LEU A 95 7.53 -6.08 10.45
N GLY A 96 6.87 -5.88 11.60
CA GLY A 96 7.44 -6.19 12.91
C GLY A 96 6.45 -5.96 14.04
N ASP A 97 6.78 -6.47 15.22
CA ASP A 97 5.96 -6.35 16.42
C ASP A 97 6.65 -5.52 17.50
N LYS A 98 7.89 -5.89 17.81
CA LYS A 98 8.67 -5.28 18.89
C LYS A 98 9.35 -4.01 18.42
N LEU A 99 9.56 -3.06 19.33
CA LEU A 99 10.22 -1.79 19.04
C LEU A 99 11.62 -2.00 18.43
N GLU A 100 12.37 -2.96 18.96
CA GLU A 100 13.71 -3.31 18.49
C GLU A 100 13.76 -3.70 17.01
N GLU A 101 12.70 -4.33 16.49
CA GLU A 101 12.59 -4.77 15.10
C GLU A 101 12.20 -3.62 14.16
N VAL A 102 11.45 -2.64 14.68
CA VAL A 102 10.79 -1.63 13.84
C VAL A 102 11.42 -0.24 13.91
N LYS A 103 12.33 0.02 14.86
CA LYS A 103 12.92 1.35 15.09
C LYS A 103 13.68 1.90 13.87
N ASP A 104 14.35 1.03 13.12
CA ASP A 104 15.19 1.40 11.99
C ASP A 104 14.40 1.43 10.66
N VAL A 105 13.10 1.12 10.71
CA VAL A 105 12.24 1.06 9.53
C VAL A 105 11.63 2.45 9.27
N ASP A 106 12.19 3.15 8.28
CA ASP A 106 11.78 4.49 7.86
C ASP A 106 10.32 4.57 7.35
N GLY A 107 9.74 5.76 7.24
CA GLY A 107 8.43 5.98 6.61
C GLY A 107 8.48 6.03 5.09
N HIS A 108 9.66 6.31 4.50
CA HIS A 108 9.86 6.39 3.06
C HIS A 108 10.45 5.10 2.51
N ILE A 109 9.85 4.55 1.45
CA ILE A 109 10.34 3.34 0.79
C ILE A 109 11.16 3.75 -0.42
N LYS A 110 12.47 3.57 -0.33
CA LYS A 110 13.35 3.77 -1.48
C LYS A 110 13.07 2.68 -2.50
N TRP A 111 12.79 3.08 -3.74
CA TRP A 111 12.76 2.14 -4.86
C TRP A 111 14.16 1.54 -5.01
N ASN A 112 14.27 0.22 -4.98
CA ASN A 112 15.56 -0.45 -4.97
C ASN A 112 16.13 -0.43 -6.40
N ASN A 113 17.00 0.55 -6.71
CA ASN A 113 17.60 0.72 -8.03
C ASN A 113 18.70 -0.30 -8.37
N THR A 114 18.94 -1.32 -7.57
CA THR A 114 20.12 -2.17 -7.72
C THR A 114 19.86 -3.61 -7.28
N ARG A 115 19.45 -4.43 -8.24
CA ARG A 115 20.20 -5.62 -8.63
C ARG A 115 20.07 -5.72 -10.15
N ASN A 116 21.11 -5.34 -10.89
CA ASN A 116 21.19 -5.73 -12.28
C ASN A 116 21.15 -7.26 -12.30
N LEU A 117 20.17 -7.84 -12.99
CA LEU A 117 20.08 -9.30 -13.17
C LEU A 117 21.35 -9.89 -13.79
N SER A 118 22.16 -9.06 -14.47
CA SER A 118 23.47 -9.43 -15.00
C SER A 118 24.52 -9.70 -13.92
N ASP A 119 24.38 -9.15 -12.72
CA ASP A 119 25.38 -9.32 -11.64
C ASP A 119 25.17 -10.65 -10.87
N SER A 120 24.16 -11.43 -11.27
CA SER A 120 23.74 -12.69 -10.63
C SER A 120 23.88 -13.92 -11.54
N ILE A 121 24.51 -13.76 -12.72
CA ILE A 121 24.84 -14.81 -13.69
C ILE A 121 26.37 -14.86 -13.81
#